data_AF-A0AAV8ZHX6-F1
#
_entry.id   AF-A0AAV8ZHX6-F1
#
_cell.length_a   1.000
_cell.length_b   1.000
_cell.length_c   1.000
_cell.angle_alpha   90.00
_cell.angle_beta   90.00
_cell.angle_gamma   90.00
#
_symmetry.space_group_name_H-M   'P 1'
#
loop_
_entity.id
_entity.type
_entity.pdbx_description
1 polymer ?
#
loop_
_entity_poly.entity_id
_entity_poly.type
_entity_poly.pdbx_seq_one_letter_code
_entity_poly.pdbx_strand_id
1 'polypeptide(L)'
;MVTWESYGTIVKISKCNTVSQSGCQQLIKESQELGSITAVFNLAVVLNDSIFEDQTPESFYTVFAPKAFSTQYLDEVTRKLCPSLRLAYLYRG
;
A
#
# COMPACT_ATOMS: atom_id res chain seq x y z
N MET A 1 15.39 9.64 11.61
CA MET A 1 15.02 10.22 10.31
C MET A 1 15.99 11.34 10.02
N VAL A 2 17.15 11.05 9.46
CA VAL A 2 18.14 12.10 9.12
C VAL A 2 18.79 11.83 7.76
N THR A 3 18.92 10.55 7.35
CA THR A 3 19.72 10.19 6.17
C THR A 3 19.09 10.58 4.82
N TRP A 4 17.78 10.45 4.61
CA TRP A 4 17.18 10.77 3.30
C TRP A 4 16.89 12.26 3.12
N GLU A 5 16.41 12.91 4.19
CA GLU A 5 16.14 14.33 4.20
C GLU A 5 17.44 15.15 4.04
N SER A 6 18.58 14.66 4.55
CA SER A 6 19.88 15.31 4.33
C SER A 6 20.34 15.29 2.87
N TYR A 7 19.81 14.39 2.04
CA TYR A 7 20.03 14.40 0.58
C TYR A 7 18.98 15.24 -0.18
N GLY A 8 18.16 16.02 0.53
CA GLY A 8 17.12 16.86 -0.06
C GLY A 8 15.85 16.10 -0.48
N THR A 9 15.65 14.87 0.00
CA THR A 9 14.44 14.09 -0.30
C THR A 9 13.33 14.43 0.68
N ILE A 10 12.11 14.64 0.17
CA ILE A 10 10.91 14.82 1.00
C ILE A 10 10.39 13.44 1.40
N VAL A 11 10.29 13.19 2.71
CA VAL A 11 9.82 11.92 3.26
C VAL A 11 8.60 12.17 4.15
N LYS A 12 7.50 11.48 3.88
CA LYS A 12 6.28 11.51 4.71
C LYS A 12 5.93 10.09 5.12
N ILE A 13 5.80 9.87 6.43
CA ILE A 13 5.37 8.59 6.98
C ILE A 13 3.87 8.69 7.26
N SER A 14 3.08 7.89 6.54
CA SER A 14 1.64 7.78 6.80
C SER A 14 1.33 6.47 7.52
N LYS A 15 0.37 6.53 8.45
CA LYS A 15 -0.17 5.36 9.15
C LYS A 15 -1.51 4.89 8.55
N CYS A 16 -1.90 5.44 7.40
CA CYS A 16 -3.13 5.08 6.73
C CYS A 16 -3.15 3.60 6.36
N ASN A 17 -4.20 2.89 6.79
CA ASN A 17 -4.35 1.47 6.48
C ASN A 17 -4.94 1.30 5.07
N THR A 18 -4.15 0.76 4.14
CA THR A 18 -4.58 0.51 2.75
C THR A 18 -5.54 -0.67 2.60
N VAL A 19 -5.74 -1.48 3.64
CA VAL A 19 -6.75 -2.55 3.68
C VAL A 19 -8.18 -1.99 3.74
N SER A 20 -8.36 -0.69 3.94
CA SER A 20 -9.66 -0.03 3.76
C SER A 20 -9.61 0.95 2.58
N GLN A 21 -10.74 1.07 1.86
CA GLN A 21 -10.87 2.00 0.74
C GLN A 21 -10.63 3.46 1.18
N SER A 22 -11.16 3.84 2.35
CA SER A 22 -10.99 5.20 2.91
C SER A 22 -9.54 5.48 3.30
N GLY A 23 -8.86 4.51 3.90
CA GLY A 23 -7.44 4.64 4.25
C GLY A 23 -6.55 4.72 3.02
N CYS A 24 -6.83 3.92 1.98
CA CYS A 24 -6.15 4.01 0.69
C CYS A 24 -6.37 5.38 0.02
N GLN A 25 -7.62 5.88 0.00
CA GLN A 25 -7.91 7.19 -0.56
C GLN A 25 -7.22 8.33 0.21
N GLN A 26 -7.18 8.24 1.54
CA GLN A 26 -6.48 9.20 2.38
C GLN A 26 -4.97 9.19 2.10
N LEU A 27 -4.34 8.02 2.00
CA LEU A 27 -2.92 7.90 1.64
C LEU A 27 -2.60 8.57 0.30
N ILE A 28 -3.44 8.35 -0.71
CA ILE A 28 -3.26 8.95 -2.04
C ILE A 28 -3.40 10.47 -1.97
N LYS A 29 -4.41 11.01 -1.27
CA LYS A 29 -4.56 12.46 -1.08
C LYS A 29 -3.38 13.08 -0.35
N GLU A 30 -2.93 12.48 0.75
CA GLU A 30 -1.76 12.92 1.51
C GLU A 30 -0.47 12.92 0.68
N SER A 31 -0.36 12.02 -0.30
CA SER A 31 0.77 11.94 -1.21
C SER A 31 0.68 12.99 -2.32
N GLN A 32 -0.53 13.31 -2.80
CA GLN A 32 -0.76 14.36 -3.80
C GLN A 32 -0.42 15.76 -3.30
N GLU A 33 -0.49 16.00 -1.98
CA GLU A 33 0.01 17.24 -1.36
C GLU A 33 1.52 17.44 -1.57
N LEU A 34 2.28 16.36 -1.80
CA LEU A 34 3.72 16.41 -2.06
C LEU A 34 4.03 16.51 -3.56
N GLY A 35 3.12 16.09 -4.43
CA GLY A 35 3.28 16.14 -5.88
C GLY A 35 2.50 15.08 -6.65
N SER A 36 2.66 15.08 -7.98
CA SER A 36 2.01 14.09 -8.84
C SER A 36 2.56 12.68 -8.61
N ILE A 37 1.68 11.72 -8.35
CA ILE A 37 2.05 10.32 -8.14
C ILE A 37 2.34 9.67 -9.49
N THR A 38 3.57 9.18 -9.66
CA THR A 38 4.03 8.50 -10.90
C THR A 38 4.27 7.01 -10.72
N ALA A 39 4.45 6.55 -9.47
CA ALA A 39 4.63 5.15 -9.15
C ALA A 39 3.99 4.78 -7.80
N VAL A 40 3.49 3.55 -7.69
CA VAL A 40 3.01 2.93 -6.46
C VAL A 40 3.64 1.55 -6.32
N PHE A 41 4.13 1.24 -5.12
CA PHE A 41 4.71 -0.05 -4.77
C PHE A 41 3.97 -0.61 -3.56
N ASN A 42 3.29 -1.74 -3.72
CA ASN A 42 2.72 -2.47 -2.59
C ASN A 42 3.72 -3.50 -2.09
N LEU A 43 4.38 -3.17 -0.96
CA LEU A 43 5.28 -4.04 -0.22
C LEU A 43 4.66 -4.53 1.10
N ALA A 44 3.40 -4.20 1.38
CA ALA A 44 2.76 -4.59 2.63
C ALA A 44 2.60 -6.12 2.68
N VAL A 45 3.00 -6.70 3.82
CA VAL A 45 2.93 -8.13 4.05
C VAL A 45 2.69 -8.39 5.53
N VAL A 46 1.87 -9.39 5.80
CA VAL A 46 1.75 -10.04 7.10
C VAL A 46 1.95 -11.53 6.83
N LEU A 47 2.78 -12.18 7.64
CA LEU A 47 3.02 -13.63 7.56
C LEU A 47 2.32 -14.29 8.74
N ASN A 48 1.71 -15.44 8.48
CA ASN A 48 1.10 -16.30 9.48
C ASN A 48 1.20 -17.75 8.98
N ASP A 49 2.42 -18.24 8.96
CA ASP A 49 2.77 -19.50 8.33
C ASP A 49 2.33 -20.66 9.23
N SER A 50 1.49 -21.54 8.69
CA SER A 50 1.18 -22.83 9.31
C SER A 50 0.86 -23.85 8.23
N ILE A 51 0.85 -25.14 8.60
CA ILE A 51 0.34 -26.18 7.71
C ILE A 51 -1.15 -25.96 7.46
N PHE A 52 -1.65 -26.47 6.32
CA PHE A 52 -3.03 -26.21 5.90
C PHE A 52 -4.09 -26.63 6.95
N GLU A 53 -3.82 -27.71 7.69
CA GLU A 53 -4.71 -28.24 8.74
C GLU A 53 -4.83 -27.30 9.95
N ASP A 54 -3.81 -26.46 10.18
CA ASP A 54 -3.75 -25.49 11.28
C ASP A 54 -4.16 -24.08 10.84
N GLN A 55 -4.58 -23.90 9.58
CA GLN A 55 -5.08 -22.61 9.09
C GLN A 55 -6.55 -22.42 9.45
N THR A 56 -6.90 -21.18 9.79
CA THR A 56 -8.28 -20.72 9.95
C THR A 56 -8.65 -19.67 8.90
N PRO A 57 -9.94 -19.46 8.61
CA PRO A 57 -10.37 -18.36 7.74
C PRO A 57 -9.81 -16.99 8.16
N GLU A 58 -9.68 -16.76 9.47
CA GLU A 58 -9.11 -15.52 10.03
C GLU A 58 -7.62 -15.42 9.71
N SER A 59 -6.85 -16.49 9.90
CA SER A 59 -5.42 -16.50 9.56
C SER A 59 -5.18 -16.24 8.07
N PHE A 60 -6.04 -16.81 7.20
CA PHE A 60 -6.01 -16.55 5.77
C PHE A 60 -6.35 -15.09 5.45
N TYR A 61 -7.42 -14.56 6.05
CA TYR A 61 -7.81 -13.15 5.88
C TYR A 61 -6.68 -12.20 6.27
N THR A 62 -6.01 -12.46 7.40
CA THR A 62 -4.90 -11.65 7.92
C THR A 62 -3.76 -11.51 6.92
N VAL A 63 -3.31 -12.61 6.29
CA VAL A 63 -2.20 -12.58 5.32
C VAL A 63 -2.64 -12.08 3.95
N PHE A 64 -3.90 -12.35 3.57
CA PHE A 64 -4.48 -11.98 2.28
C PHE A 64 -4.70 -10.47 2.16
N ALA A 65 -5.23 -9.85 3.22
CA ALA A 65 -5.67 -8.46 3.22
C ALA A 65 -4.63 -7.41 2.76
N PRO A 66 -3.39 -7.38 3.26
CA PRO A 66 -2.39 -6.37 2.87
C PRO A 66 -1.92 -6.51 1.42
N LYS A 67 -2.00 -7.70 0.82
CA LYS A 67 -1.68 -7.88 -0.60
C LYS A 67 -2.91 -7.69 -1.48
N ALA A 68 -3.98 -8.43 -1.24
CA ALA A 68 -5.14 -8.45 -2.14
C ALA A 68 -6.01 -7.20 -2.02
N PHE A 69 -6.60 -6.94 -0.85
CA PHE A 69 -7.50 -5.81 -0.67
C PHE A 69 -6.79 -4.47 -0.86
N SER A 70 -5.57 -4.33 -0.33
CA SER A 70 -4.81 -3.10 -0.56
C SER A 70 -4.51 -2.89 -2.05
N THR A 71 -4.15 -3.94 -2.80
CA THR A 71 -3.91 -3.80 -4.25
C THR A 71 -5.20 -3.46 -5.01
N GLN A 72 -6.32 -4.06 -4.63
CA GLN A 72 -7.62 -3.72 -5.22
C GLN A 72 -7.95 -2.24 -4.99
N TYR A 73 -7.88 -1.76 -3.76
CA TYR A 73 -8.18 -0.35 -3.46
C TYR A 73 -7.16 0.60 -4.09
N LEU A 74 -5.88 0.23 -4.16
CA LEU A 74 -4.88 1.00 -4.88
C LEU A 74 -5.23 1.11 -6.38
N ASP A 75 -5.62 0.02 -7.04
CA ASP A 75 -6.05 0.06 -8.46
C ASP A 75 -7.26 0.98 -8.63
N GLU A 76 -8.31 0.79 -7.84
CA GLU A 76 -9.55 1.58 -7.93
C GLU A 76 -9.32 3.08 -7.69
N VAL A 77 -8.55 3.43 -6.66
CA VAL A 77 -8.30 4.82 -6.26
C VAL A 77 -7.33 5.49 -7.23
N THR A 78 -6.25 4.82 -7.62
CA THR A 78 -5.24 5.42 -8.49
C THR A 78 -5.76 5.66 -9.90
N ARG A 79 -6.63 4.79 -10.45
CA ARG A 79 -7.32 5.05 -11.73
C ARG A 79 -8.13 6.35 -11.74
N LYS A 80 -8.70 6.72 -10.58
CA LYS A 80 -9.54 7.92 -10.43
C LYS A 80 -8.73 9.17 -10.14
N LEU A 81 -7.69 9.05 -9.31
CA LEU A 81 -7.00 10.20 -8.72
C LEU A 81 -5.59 10.44 -9.25
N CYS A 82 -4.96 9.45 -9.90
CA CYS A 82 -3.54 9.50 -10.29
C CYS A 82 -3.36 9.44 -11.82
N PRO A 83 -3.73 10.49 -12.58
CA PRO A 83 -3.65 10.47 -14.05
C PRO A 83 -2.20 10.39 -14.58
N SER A 84 -1.21 10.72 -13.75
CA SER A 84 0.22 10.65 -14.09
C SER A 84 0.89 9.32 -13.70
N LEU A 85 0.13 8.35 -13.19
CA LEU A 85 0.67 7.06 -12.78
C LEU A 85 1.21 6.30 -13.99
N ARG A 86 2.46 5.85 -13.90
CA ARG A 86 3.14 5.07 -14.94
C ARG A 86 3.48 3.66 -14.49
N LEU A 87 3.67 3.46 -13.18
CA LEU A 87 4.08 2.18 -12.61
C LEU A 87 3.22 1.83 -11.40
N ALA A 88 2.58 0.67 -11.44
CA ALA A 88 1.98 0.03 -10.27
C ALA A 88 2.63 -1.34 -10.10
N TYR A 89 3.28 -1.57 -8.96
CA TYR A 89 4.01 -2.80 -8.69
C TYR A 89 3.51 -3.47 -7.40
N LEU A 90 3.21 -4.76 -7.49
CA LEU A 90 2.90 -5.62 -6.36
C LEU A 90 4.03 -6.61 -6.15
N TYR A 91 4.67 -6.57 -4.98
CA TYR A 91 5.69 -7.55 -4.62
C TYR A 91 5.06 -8.92 -4.30
N ARG A 92 5.51 -9.98 -4.99
CA ARG A 92 4.94 -11.34 -4.88
C ARG A 92 5.66 -12.29 -3.93
N GLY A 93 6.79 -11.88 -3.34
CA GLY A 93 7.49 -12.72 -2.38
C GLY A 93 6.70 -12.94 -1.10
#